data_AF-A0A959PM85-F1
#
_entry.id   AF-A0A959PM85-F1
#
_cell.length_a   1.000
_cell.length_b   1.000
_cell.length_c   1.000
_cell.angle_alpha   90.00
_cell.angle_beta   90.00
_cell.angle_gamma   90.00
#
_symmetry.space_group_name_H-M   'P 1'
#
loop_
_entity.id
_entity.type
_entity.pdbx_description
1 polymer ?
#
loop_
_entity_poly.entity_id
_entity_poly.type
_entity_poly.pdbx_seq_one_letter_code
_entity_poly.pdbx_strand_id
1 'polypeptide(L)'
;MVTFLRQVRKSLLESGAARRYFIYAAGEIVLVVVGILIALQINNWNESRNEREQECNVLHELIENLEINVKRLDVNIERGNTDNSMADVLITSINKNNPYSDTLDKYFPLALNPVDEGSFISFVGYESLKNTGFDIIQNYELKKEIITLF
;
A
#
# COMPACT_ATOMS: atom_id res chain seq x y z
N MET A 1 -13.99 -26.34 60.46
CA MET A 1 -14.00 -25.51 59.23
C MET A 1 -15.04 -25.98 58.20
N VAL A 2 -15.08 -27.28 57.87
CA VAL A 2 -16.08 -27.85 56.94
C VAL A 2 -17.53 -27.74 57.45
N THR A 3 -17.76 -27.90 58.76
CA THR A 3 -19.09 -27.76 59.39
C THR A 3 -19.60 -26.32 59.40
N PHE A 4 -18.70 -25.36 59.61
CA PHE A 4 -19.00 -23.91 59.59
C PHE A 4 -19.44 -23.44 58.20
N LEU A 5 -18.67 -23.80 57.16
CA LEU A 5 -19.04 -23.49 55.76
C LEU A 5 -20.36 -24.16 55.35
N ARG A 6 -20.64 -25.35 55.90
CA ARG A 6 -21.89 -26.07 55.68
C ARG A 6 -23.10 -25.40 56.37
N GLN A 7 -22.92 -24.85 57.57
CA GLN A 7 -23.96 -24.06 58.27
C GLN A 7 -24.20 -22.71 57.58
N VAL A 8 -23.15 -22.02 57.13
CA VAL A 8 -23.26 -20.76 56.36
C VAL A 8 -24.00 -21.00 55.02
N ARG A 9 -23.70 -22.08 54.30
CA ARG A 9 -24.47 -22.46 53.10
C ARG A 9 -25.93 -22.73 53.41
N LYS A 10 -26.23 -23.44 54.50
CA LYS A 10 -27.61 -23.75 54.91
C LYS A 10 -28.39 -22.46 55.23
N SER A 11 -27.83 -21.54 56.01
CA SER A 11 -28.53 -20.31 56.36
C SER A 11 -28.64 -19.31 55.19
N LEU A 12 -27.68 -19.29 54.27
CA LEU A 12 -27.77 -18.49 53.03
C LEU A 12 -28.83 -19.03 52.05
N LEU A 13 -28.99 -20.35 51.97
CA LEU A 13 -30.05 -21.00 51.19
C LEU A 13 -31.44 -20.82 51.83
N GLU A 14 -31.53 -20.85 53.16
CA GLU A 14 -32.78 -20.69 53.93
C GLU A 14 -33.26 -19.22 54.01
N SER A 15 -32.37 -18.22 53.87
CA SER A 15 -32.71 -16.79 54.07
C SER A 15 -33.15 -16.03 52.81
N GLY A 16 -33.16 -16.64 51.63
CA GLY A 16 -33.48 -15.94 50.36
C GLY A 16 -32.47 -14.85 49.95
N ALA A 17 -31.48 -14.55 50.81
CA ALA A 17 -30.44 -13.56 50.60
C ALA A 17 -29.35 -14.01 49.61
N ALA A 18 -29.17 -15.33 49.43
CA ALA A 18 -28.28 -15.87 48.40
C ALA A 18 -28.66 -15.38 47.00
N ARG A 19 -29.97 -15.32 46.69
CA ARG A 19 -30.46 -14.82 45.39
C ARG A 19 -30.05 -13.37 45.15
N ARG A 20 -30.10 -12.51 46.18
CA ARG A 20 -29.62 -11.12 46.08
C ARG A 20 -28.12 -11.08 45.81
N TYR A 21 -27.33 -11.82 46.58
CA TYR A 21 -25.87 -11.84 46.43
C TYR A 21 -25.42 -12.34 45.03
N PHE A 22 -26.09 -13.38 44.50
CA PHE A 22 -25.83 -13.85 43.13
C PHE A 22 -26.18 -12.82 42.05
N ILE A 23 -27.29 -12.08 42.20
CA ILE A 23 -27.67 -11.02 41.25
C ILE A 23 -26.64 -9.89 41.28
N TYR A 24 -26.18 -9.48 42.46
CA TYR A 24 -25.14 -8.44 42.58
C TYR A 24 -23.80 -8.90 41.99
N ALA A 25 -23.34 -10.11 42.32
CA ALA A 25 -22.09 -10.65 41.77
C ALA A 25 -22.17 -10.84 40.24
N ALA A 26 -23.31 -11.27 39.71
CA ALA A 26 -23.52 -11.35 38.26
C ALA A 26 -23.48 -9.96 37.60
N GLY A 27 -24.10 -8.96 38.23
CA GLY A 27 -24.04 -7.57 37.76
C GLY A 27 -22.62 -7.01 37.73
N GLU A 28 -21.81 -7.32 38.75
CA GLU A 28 -20.41 -6.90 38.82
C GLU A 28 -19.56 -7.57 37.74
N ILE A 29 -19.74 -8.87 37.51
CA ILE A 29 -19.06 -9.58 36.40
C ILE A 29 -19.45 -8.96 35.06
N VAL A 30 -20.73 -8.67 34.82
CA VAL A 30 -21.18 -8.04 33.58
C VAL A 30 -20.54 -6.66 33.40
N LEU A 31 -20.48 -5.84 34.46
CA LEU A 31 -19.83 -4.52 34.41
C LEU A 31 -18.34 -4.64 34.08
N VAL A 32 -17.63 -5.59 34.70
CA VAL A 32 -16.21 -5.85 34.41
C VAL A 32 -16.02 -6.30 32.96
N VAL A 33 -16.85 -7.22 32.48
CA VAL A 33 -16.80 -7.72 31.09
C VAL A 33 -17.07 -6.59 30.10
N VAL A 34 -18.08 -5.73 30.34
CA VAL A 34 -18.34 -4.55 29.50
C VAL A 34 -17.14 -3.61 29.48
N GLY A 35 -16.51 -3.37 30.63
CA GLY A 35 -15.28 -2.55 30.71
C GLY A 35 -14.14 -3.12 29.87
N ILE A 36 -13.89 -4.43 29.95
CA ILE A 36 -12.86 -5.12 29.17
C ILE A 36 -13.17 -5.05 27.67
N LEU A 37 -14.43 -5.30 27.28
CA LEU A 37 -14.84 -5.24 25.88
C LEU A 37 -14.68 -3.84 25.29
N ILE A 38 -15.04 -2.79 26.03
CA ILE A 38 -14.82 -1.40 25.59
C ILE A 38 -13.33 -1.12 25.44
N ALA A 39 -12.49 -1.52 26.40
CA ALA A 39 -11.05 -1.34 26.32
C ALA A 39 -10.44 -2.05 25.10
N LEU A 40 -10.84 -3.30 24.85
CA LEU A 40 -10.43 -4.05 23.65
C LEU A 40 -10.92 -3.37 22.36
N GLN A 41 -12.16 -2.88 22.34
CA GLN A 41 -12.72 -2.20 21.17
C GLN A 41 -11.95 -0.92 20.84
N ILE A 42 -11.59 -0.13 21.84
CA ILE A 42 -10.77 1.09 21.66
C ILE A 42 -9.38 0.72 21.13
N ASN A 43 -8.76 -0.33 21.68
CA ASN A 43 -7.46 -0.79 21.20
C ASN A 43 -7.52 -1.24 19.73
N ASN A 44 -8.49 -2.08 19.38
CA ASN A 44 -8.68 -2.58 18.02
C ASN A 44 -9.00 -1.45 17.03
N TRP A 45 -9.76 -0.44 17.45
CA TRP A 45 -10.04 0.73 16.62
C TRP A 45 -8.78 1.55 16.35
N ASN A 46 -7.93 1.75 17.36
CA ASN A 46 -6.66 2.45 17.20
C ASN A 46 -5.68 1.68 16.31
N GLU A 47 -5.62 0.35 16.45
CA GLU A 47 -4.83 -0.53 15.60
C GLU A 47 -5.29 -0.48 14.14
N SER A 48 -6.59 -0.63 13.88
CA SER A 48 -7.16 -0.51 12.54
C SER A 48 -6.92 0.86 11.91
N ARG A 49 -6.95 1.94 12.70
CA ARG A 49 -6.61 3.28 12.22
C ARG A 49 -5.13 3.36 11.79
N ASN A 50 -4.22 2.81 12.59
CA ASN A 50 -2.79 2.81 12.27
C ASN A 50 -2.50 1.97 11.02
N GLU A 51 -3.13 0.80 10.87
CA GLU A 51 -3.03 -0.03 9.66
C GLU A 51 -3.49 0.75 8.43
N ARG A 52 -4.61 1.48 8.54
CA ARG A 52 -5.15 2.26 7.43
C ARG A 52 -4.27 3.45 7.05
N GLU A 53 -3.64 4.09 8.02
CA GLU A 53 -2.67 5.16 7.80
C GLU A 53 -1.43 4.62 7.04
N GLN A 54 -0.91 3.47 7.46
CA GLN A 54 0.22 2.84 6.77
C GLN A 54 -0.16 2.39 5.35
N GLU A 55 -1.34 1.80 5.13
CA GLU A 55 -1.85 1.47 3.80
C GLU A 55 -1.90 2.70 2.90
N CYS A 56 -2.42 3.83 3.41
CA CYS A 56 -2.48 5.08 2.66
C CYS A 56 -1.09 5.60 2.29
N ASN A 57 -0.13 5.56 3.23
CA ASN A 57 1.22 6.04 2.99
C ASN A 57 1.93 5.23 1.89
N VAL A 58 1.85 3.90 1.97
CA VAL A 58 2.46 3.01 0.96
C VAL A 58 1.82 3.18 -0.41
N LEU A 59 0.48 3.29 -0.47
CA LEU A 59 -0.22 3.54 -1.74
C LEU A 59 0.13 4.93 -2.31
N HIS A 60 0.34 5.93 -1.46
CA HIS A 60 0.76 7.25 -1.91
C HIS A 60 2.16 7.22 -2.50
N GLU A 61 3.13 6.59 -1.84
CA GLU A 61 4.49 6.38 -2.38
C GLU A 61 4.46 5.64 -3.73
N LEU A 62 3.59 4.63 -3.86
CA LEU A 62 3.42 3.90 -5.11
C LEU A 62 2.87 4.80 -6.23
N ILE A 63 1.87 5.63 -5.93
CA ILE A 63 1.30 6.58 -6.89
C ILE A 63 2.36 7.59 -7.35
N GLU A 64 3.08 8.23 -6.42
CA GLU A 64 4.14 9.19 -6.76
C GLU A 64 5.21 8.54 -7.66
N ASN A 65 5.56 7.28 -7.37
CA ASN A 65 6.52 6.53 -8.16
C ASN A 65 6.00 6.24 -9.58
N LEU A 66 4.73 5.84 -9.72
CA LEU A 66 4.09 5.64 -11.01
C LEU A 66 4.00 6.94 -11.81
N GLU A 67 3.68 8.08 -11.18
CA GLU A 67 3.66 9.39 -11.84
C GLU A 67 5.03 9.80 -12.37
N ILE A 68 6.10 9.53 -11.60
CA ILE A 68 7.48 9.74 -12.06
C ILE A 68 7.78 8.86 -13.26
N ASN A 69 7.35 7.60 -13.24
CA ASN A 69 7.55 6.68 -14.35
C ASN A 69 6.82 7.14 -15.61
N VAL A 70 5.57 7.59 -15.50
CA VAL A 70 4.81 8.15 -16.63
C VAL A 70 5.55 9.33 -17.24
N LYS A 71 5.99 10.30 -16.42
CA LYS A 71 6.75 11.47 -16.92
C LYS A 71 8.03 11.08 -17.65
N ARG A 72 8.75 10.07 -17.15
CA ARG A 72 9.97 9.56 -17.82
C ARG A 72 9.64 8.89 -19.15
N LEU A 73 8.55 8.11 -19.19
CA LEU A 73 8.09 7.47 -20.41
C LEU A 73 7.65 8.51 -21.45
N ASP A 74 6.95 9.57 -21.05
CA ASP A 74 6.56 10.66 -21.96
C ASP A 74 7.79 11.34 -22.58
N VAL A 75 8.80 11.67 -21.75
CA VAL A 75 10.07 12.23 -22.24
C VAL A 75 10.77 11.28 -23.22
N ASN A 76 10.74 9.97 -22.93
CA ASN A 76 11.35 8.97 -23.81
C ASN A 76 10.58 8.84 -25.14
N ILE A 77 9.26 8.94 -25.13
CA ILE A 77 8.42 8.95 -26.34
C ILE A 77 8.74 10.18 -27.19
N GLU A 78 8.81 11.38 -26.58
CA GLU A 78 9.13 12.63 -27.30
C GLU A 78 10.53 12.58 -27.93
N ARG A 79 11.51 12.05 -27.20
CA ARG A 79 12.87 11.82 -27.72
C ARG A 79 12.88 10.81 -28.85
N GLY A 80 12.23 9.67 -28.69
CA GLY A 80 12.13 8.64 -29.74
C GLY A 80 11.48 9.18 -31.04
N ASN A 81 10.46 10.05 -30.91
CA ASN A 81 9.87 10.72 -32.07
C ASN A 81 10.85 11.68 -32.76
N THR A 82 11.69 12.37 -31.98
CA THR A 82 12.72 13.27 -32.49
C THR A 82 13.81 12.47 -33.23
N ASP A 83 14.27 11.37 -32.64
CA ASP A 83 15.27 10.48 -33.23
C ASP A 83 14.76 9.87 -34.54
N ASN A 84 13.50 9.40 -34.56
CA ASN A 84 12.85 8.90 -35.78
C ASN A 84 12.80 9.98 -36.87
N SER A 85 12.43 11.21 -36.51
CA SER A 85 12.38 12.33 -37.47
C SER A 85 13.75 12.66 -38.05
N MET A 86 14.81 12.58 -37.24
CA MET A 86 16.19 12.78 -37.71
C MET A 86 16.65 11.64 -38.64
N ALA A 87 16.32 10.39 -38.29
CA ALA A 87 16.60 9.24 -39.12
C ALA A 87 15.91 9.36 -40.50
N ASP A 88 14.65 9.80 -40.53
CA ASP A 88 13.91 10.02 -41.79
C ASP A 88 14.59 11.08 -42.68
N VAL A 89 15.11 12.16 -42.09
CA VAL A 89 15.87 13.20 -42.82
C VAL A 89 17.15 12.62 -43.42
N LEU A 90 17.91 11.83 -42.65
CA LEU A 90 19.14 11.20 -43.11
C LEU A 90 18.86 10.21 -44.25
N ILE A 91 17.86 9.32 -44.08
CA ILE A 91 17.44 8.35 -45.10
C ILE A 91 17.02 9.08 -46.39
N THR A 92 16.22 10.14 -46.26
CA THR A 92 15.78 10.93 -47.42
C THR A 92 16.95 11.59 -48.15
N SER A 93 17.93 12.12 -47.40
CA SER A 93 19.12 12.76 -47.97
C SER A 93 20.00 11.76 -48.74
N ILE A 94 20.23 10.59 -48.15
CA ILE A 94 20.99 9.49 -48.77
C ILE A 94 20.28 9.01 -50.05
N ASN A 95 18.96 8.78 -50.00
CA ASN A 95 18.20 8.31 -51.15
C ASN A 95 18.18 9.30 -52.32
N LYS A 96 18.24 10.61 -52.04
CA LYS A 96 18.33 11.65 -53.06
C LYS A 96 19.76 11.92 -53.53
N ASN A 97 20.74 11.24 -52.95
CA ASN A 97 22.17 11.43 -53.21
C ASN A 97 22.60 12.90 -53.04
N ASN A 98 22.02 13.57 -52.06
CA ASN A 98 22.33 14.97 -51.76
C ASN A 98 23.80 15.09 -51.33
N PRO A 99 24.51 16.18 -51.70
CA PRO A 99 25.83 16.43 -51.15
C PRO A 99 25.75 16.59 -49.63
N TYR A 100 26.83 16.20 -48.96
CA TYR A 100 27.00 16.41 -47.54
C TYR A 100 26.77 17.88 -47.15
N SER A 101 26.19 18.11 -45.97
CA SER A 101 25.95 19.45 -45.43
C SER A 101 26.12 19.49 -43.93
N ASP A 102 26.41 20.67 -43.39
CA ASP A 102 26.54 20.92 -41.95
C ASP A 102 25.26 20.57 -41.17
N THR A 103 24.10 20.56 -41.85
CA THR A 103 22.84 20.10 -41.26
C THR A 103 22.82 18.58 -41.07
N LEU A 104 23.35 17.82 -42.03
CA LEU A 104 23.45 16.36 -41.92
C LEU A 104 24.48 15.96 -40.87
N ASP A 105 25.58 16.72 -40.74
CA ASP A 105 26.60 16.49 -39.70
C ASP A 105 26.02 16.50 -38.29
N LYS A 106 25.03 17.36 -38.03
CA LYS A 106 24.34 17.41 -36.73
C LYS A 106 23.45 16.19 -36.48
N TYR A 107 22.88 15.60 -37.53
CA TYR A 107 21.94 14.49 -37.40
C TYR A 107 22.62 13.12 -37.36
N PHE A 108 23.79 12.96 -38.00
CA PHE A 108 24.52 11.69 -38.01
C PHE A 108 24.86 11.14 -36.60
N PRO A 109 25.45 11.92 -35.67
CA PRO A 109 25.76 11.43 -34.34
C PRO A 109 24.53 11.03 -33.52
N LEU A 110 23.43 11.77 -33.69
CA LEU A 110 22.17 11.55 -32.96
C LEU A 110 21.45 10.29 -33.46
N ALA A 111 21.48 10.02 -34.77
CA ALA A 111 20.91 8.80 -35.33
C ALA A 111 21.74 7.53 -35.03
N LEU A 112 23.05 7.68 -34.84
CA LEU A 112 23.97 6.57 -34.54
C LEU A 112 24.09 6.27 -33.04
N ASN A 113 23.84 7.28 -32.19
CA ASN A 113 23.69 7.14 -30.75
C ASN A 113 22.32 7.71 -30.36
N PRO A 114 21.21 7.01 -30.68
CA PRO A 114 19.95 7.35 -30.03
C PRO A 114 20.22 7.31 -28.53
N VAL A 115 19.82 8.37 -27.83
CA VAL A 115 20.12 8.54 -26.40
C VAL A 115 19.38 7.43 -25.66
N ASP A 116 20.03 6.29 -25.48
CA ASP A 116 19.57 5.21 -24.62
C ASP A 116 19.87 5.63 -23.19
N GLU A 117 19.10 6.60 -22.70
CA GLU A 117 19.11 6.98 -21.29
C GLU A 117 18.44 5.90 -20.42
N GLY A 118 18.11 4.74 -20.99
CA GLY A 118 17.38 3.67 -20.33
C GLY A 118 15.98 4.16 -19.96
N SER A 119 14.95 3.42 -20.35
CA SER A 119 13.67 3.56 -19.66
C SER A 119 13.82 3.00 -18.25
N PHE A 120 14.49 3.75 -17.36
CA PHE A 120 14.62 3.39 -15.95
C PHE A 120 13.28 3.67 -15.28
N ILE A 121 12.37 2.71 -15.46
CA ILE A 121 11.19 2.56 -14.63
C ILE A 121 11.70 2.34 -13.21
N SER A 122 11.28 3.21 -12.31
CA SER A 122 11.54 3.06 -10.90
C SER A 122 10.57 2.01 -10.34
N PHE A 123 11.11 1.07 -9.57
CA PHE A 123 10.32 0.07 -8.83
C PHE A 123 10.34 0.35 -7.33
N VAL A 124 10.84 1.52 -6.91
CA VAL A 124 11.06 1.83 -5.48
C VAL A 124 9.75 1.77 -4.70
N GLY A 125 8.65 2.30 -5.24
CA GLY A 125 7.34 2.24 -4.58
C GLY A 125 6.82 0.81 -4.45
N TYR A 126 7.01 -0.02 -5.48
CA TYR A 126 6.61 -1.42 -5.45
C TYR A 126 7.46 -2.26 -4.50
N GLU A 127 8.78 -2.07 -4.49
CA GLU A 127 9.67 -2.77 -3.55
C GLU A 127 9.41 -2.31 -2.10
N SER A 128 9.04 -1.04 -1.86
CA SER A 128 8.57 -0.55 -0.55
C SER A 128 7.32 -1.31 -0.09
N LEU A 129 6.32 -1.45 -0.97
CA LEU A 129 5.10 -2.24 -0.71
C LEU A 129 5.41 -3.72 -0.43
N LYS A 130 6.27 -4.32 -1.25
CA LYS A 130 6.67 -5.73 -1.11
C LYS A 130 7.41 -6.00 0.20
N ASN A 131 8.27 -5.07 0.64
CA ASN A 131 8.97 -5.17 1.92
C ASN A 131 8.04 -4.97 3.11
N THR A 132 7.05 -4.08 2.98
CA THR A 132 5.99 -3.88 3.98
C THR A 132 5.06 -5.09 4.09
N GLY A 133 4.80 -5.75 2.95
CA GLY A 133 3.91 -6.89 2.83
C GLY A 133 2.57 -6.51 2.23
N PHE A 134 2.10 -7.29 1.26
CA PHE A 134 0.89 -6.96 0.50
C PHE A 134 -0.40 -7.00 1.32
N ASP A 135 -0.41 -7.67 2.48
CA ASP A 135 -1.61 -7.78 3.33
C ASP A 135 -2.03 -6.46 3.97
N ILE A 136 -1.17 -5.44 3.94
CA ILE A 136 -1.52 -4.08 4.33
C ILE A 136 -2.60 -3.46 3.43
N ILE A 137 -2.71 -3.92 2.18
CA ILE A 137 -3.74 -3.47 1.25
C ILE A 137 -5.02 -4.28 1.52
N GLN A 138 -5.98 -3.62 2.14
CA GLN A 138 -7.26 -4.24 2.53
C GLN A 138 -8.15 -4.56 1.32
N ASN A 139 -8.05 -3.75 0.26
CA ASN A 139 -8.79 -3.99 -0.98
C ASN A 139 -8.11 -5.09 -1.81
N TYR A 140 -8.73 -6.26 -1.85
CA TYR A 140 -8.21 -7.44 -2.55
C TYR A 140 -8.02 -7.21 -4.06
N GLU A 141 -8.99 -6.58 -4.73
CA GLU A 141 -8.89 -6.34 -6.17
C GLU A 141 -7.78 -5.32 -6.48
N LEU A 142 -7.68 -4.24 -5.71
CA LEU A 142 -6.58 -3.26 -5.85
C LEU A 142 -5.22 -3.92 -5.65
N LYS A 143 -5.07 -4.75 -4.61
CA LYS A 143 -3.85 -5.52 -4.33
C LYS A 143 -3.47 -6.38 -5.53
N LYS A 144 -4.44 -7.08 -6.13
CA LYS A 144 -4.23 -7.92 -7.30
C LYS A 144 -3.84 -7.12 -8.53
N GLU A 145 -4.48 -5.98 -8.78
CA GLU A 145 -4.13 -5.09 -9.89
C GLU A 145 -2.70 -4.57 -9.77
N ILE A 146 -2.29 -4.15 -8.56
CA ILE A 146 -0.92 -3.69 -8.30
C ILE A 146 0.09 -4.83 -8.55
N ILE A 147 -0.17 -6.04 -8.04
CA ILE A 147 0.73 -7.18 -8.25
C ILE A 147 0.80 -7.59 -9.72
N THR A 148 -0.27 -7.38 -10.50
CA THR A 148 -0.28 -7.73 -11.92
C THR A 148 0.44 -6.70 -12.79
N LEU A 149 0.46 -5.44 -12.36
CA LEU A 149 1.14 -4.35 -13.07
C LEU A 149 2.67 -4.50 -13.07
N PHE A 150 3.24 -5.07 -12.00
CA PHE A 150 4.67 -5.20 -11.75
C PHE A 150 5.16 -6.64 -11.95
#